data_AF-A0A1M3TMK7-F1
#
_entry.id   AF-A0A1M3TMK7-F1
#
_cell.length_a   1.000
_cell.length_b   1.000
_cell.length_c   1.000
_cell.angle_alpha   90.00
_cell.angle_beta   90.00
_cell.angle_gamma   90.00
#
_symmetry.space_group_name_H-M   'P 1'
#
loop_
_entity.id
_entity.type
_entity.pdbx_description
1 polymer ?
#
loop_
_entity_poly.entity_id
_entity_poly.type
_entity_poly.pdbx_seq_one_letter_code
_entity_poly.pdbx_strand_id
1 'polypeptide(L)'
;MYNLLGYLAALGCAQSALAAPLASSSNSSYIDWRTFKGNGVNLGGWLVQESTIDSYFWDKYSGGASDEWGLCEHLGAQCGPVLEHRYATWITKADIDKLASAGITVLRIPTTYAAWIDLPSSQLYSGNQTAYLREIADYAINTYNMHIVIDTHSLPGGVNGLTIGEATGHWYWFYNETNFNYSLQVIDQVINFIQTSGSPQSYTLEPISEPADNNTNMVVFGTPLALTDHGAAWVLKYIRAVIQKVASVNPNIPVMFQGSFKYPQYWEGDFPASTNLVFDTHHYYYEHMESSSANLPEYILADAREKSGTGKFPVFVGEWAIQSTYNNTLALRKRNVLAGLDIWQNYSQGSAYWTAKFTGNTSVDGQGEQKDYWCYETFIDEGYFS
;
A
#
# COMPACT_ATOMS: atom_id res chain seq x y z
N MET A 1 21.12 40.23 -68.10
CA MET A 1 20.56 38.95 -67.66
C MET A 1 21.40 38.40 -66.51
N TYR A 2 21.05 38.71 -65.26
CA TYR A 2 21.41 37.94 -64.07
C TYR A 2 20.40 38.28 -62.97
N ASN A 3 19.74 37.23 -62.46
CA ASN A 3 18.75 37.25 -61.39
C ASN A 3 19.38 37.64 -60.06
N LEU A 4 18.67 38.45 -59.27
CA LEU A 4 18.92 38.60 -57.84
C LEU A 4 17.62 38.30 -57.08
N LEU A 5 17.58 37.14 -56.44
CA LEU A 5 16.61 36.76 -55.40
C LEU A 5 17.20 37.14 -54.04
N GLY A 6 16.39 37.73 -53.16
CA GLY A 6 16.82 38.12 -51.82
C GLY A 6 15.65 38.44 -50.86
N TYR A 7 15.02 37.37 -50.37
CA TYR A 7 14.37 37.19 -49.04
C TYR A 7 13.59 38.34 -48.38
N LEU A 8 12.25 38.18 -48.31
CA LEU A 8 11.39 38.79 -47.29
C LEU A 8 11.45 37.98 -45.99
N ALA A 9 11.81 38.63 -44.88
CA ALA A 9 11.66 38.12 -43.53
C ALA A 9 10.23 38.36 -43.03
N ALA A 10 9.50 37.28 -42.69
CA ALA A 10 8.22 37.35 -42.00
C ALA A 10 8.46 37.17 -40.48
N LEU A 11 8.20 38.23 -39.71
CA LEU A 11 8.11 38.15 -38.24
C LEU A 11 6.81 37.44 -37.85
N GLY A 12 6.92 36.23 -37.30
CA GLY A 12 5.81 35.53 -36.67
C GLY A 12 5.67 35.95 -35.20
N CYS A 13 4.55 36.58 -34.85
CA CYS A 13 4.16 36.80 -33.46
C CYS A 13 3.75 35.45 -32.83
N ALA A 14 4.51 34.96 -31.86
CA ALA A 14 4.11 33.85 -31.02
C ALA A 14 3.13 34.36 -29.94
N GLN A 15 1.86 33.96 -30.02
CA GLN A 15 0.92 34.12 -28.92
C GLN A 15 1.19 33.05 -27.87
N SER A 16 1.57 33.48 -26.67
CA SER A 16 1.63 32.65 -25.47
C SER A 16 0.20 32.20 -25.11
N ALA A 17 -0.12 30.95 -25.41
CA ALA A 17 -1.34 30.32 -24.92
C ALA A 17 -1.21 30.08 -23.41
N LEU A 18 -1.94 30.86 -22.62
CA LEU A 18 -2.20 30.56 -21.22
C LEU A 18 -3.07 29.29 -21.18
N ALA A 19 -2.50 28.18 -20.71
CA ALA A 19 -3.28 26.98 -20.42
C ALA A 19 -4.28 27.30 -19.30
N ALA A 20 -5.57 27.19 -19.60
CA ALA A 20 -6.61 27.24 -18.59
C ALA A 20 -6.48 26.01 -17.67
N PRO A 21 -6.75 26.13 -16.37
CA PRO A 21 -6.80 24.96 -15.50
C PRO A 21 -7.92 24.05 -16.01
N LEU A 22 -7.59 22.79 -16.29
CA LEU A 22 -8.58 21.74 -16.47
C LEU A 22 -9.41 21.69 -15.19
N ALA A 23 -10.67 22.12 -15.26
CA ALA A 23 -11.62 21.87 -14.20
C ALA A 23 -11.69 20.36 -14.00
N SER A 24 -11.24 19.85 -12.84
CA SER A 24 -11.41 18.46 -12.50
C SER A 24 -12.92 18.19 -12.45
N SER A 25 -13.41 17.33 -13.32
CA SER A 25 -14.74 16.76 -13.12
C SER A 25 -14.61 15.92 -11.87
N SER A 26 -15.06 16.44 -10.72
CA SER A 26 -15.20 15.65 -9.50
C SER A 26 -16.08 14.46 -9.85
N ASN A 27 -15.49 13.27 -10.01
CA ASN A 27 -16.26 12.10 -10.34
C ASN A 27 -17.05 11.73 -9.07
N SER A 28 -18.33 12.08 -9.05
CA SER A 28 -19.17 11.96 -7.86
C SER A 28 -19.65 10.52 -7.60
N SER A 29 -19.26 9.56 -8.45
CA SER A 29 -19.65 8.15 -8.34
C SER A 29 -18.61 7.33 -7.59
N TYR A 30 -19.07 6.45 -6.71
CA TYR A 30 -18.27 5.35 -6.16
C TYR A 30 -17.66 4.51 -7.28
N ILE A 31 -16.45 4.02 -7.05
CA ILE A 31 -15.81 3.06 -7.97
C ILE A 31 -16.50 1.70 -7.89
N ASP A 32 -16.48 0.97 -9.00
CA ASP A 32 -16.73 -0.46 -9.02
C ASP A 32 -15.41 -1.17 -9.31
N TRP A 33 -14.83 -1.83 -8.31
CA TRP A 33 -13.58 -2.58 -8.45
C TRP A 33 -13.61 -3.64 -9.55
N ARG A 34 -14.78 -4.10 -10.02
CA ARG A 34 -14.84 -5.03 -11.17
C ARG A 34 -14.42 -4.38 -12.48
N THR A 35 -14.52 -3.06 -12.58
CA THR A 35 -14.24 -2.29 -13.81
C THR A 35 -13.17 -1.22 -13.64
N PHE A 36 -12.94 -0.76 -12.41
CA PHE A 36 -11.90 0.20 -12.07
C PHE A 36 -10.51 -0.44 -12.23
N LYS A 37 -9.61 0.26 -12.92
CA LYS A 37 -8.20 -0.10 -13.06
C LYS A 37 -7.32 1.04 -12.56
N GLY A 38 -6.24 0.72 -11.84
CA GLY A 38 -5.35 1.73 -11.29
C GLY A 38 -3.91 1.25 -11.12
N ASN A 39 -2.97 2.15 -11.38
CA ASN A 39 -1.59 2.01 -10.93
C ASN A 39 -1.42 2.82 -9.66
N GLY A 40 -0.89 2.17 -8.63
CA GLY A 40 -0.77 2.75 -7.32
C GLY A 40 0.62 2.62 -6.73
N VAL A 41 0.74 3.21 -5.55
CA VAL A 41 1.90 3.04 -4.68
C VAL A 41 1.44 3.01 -3.24
N ASN A 42 2.21 2.32 -2.40
CA ASN A 42 2.05 2.37 -0.96
C ASN A 42 2.74 3.60 -0.38
N LEU A 43 2.16 4.20 0.66
CA LEU A 43 2.82 5.21 1.50
C LEU A 43 3.41 4.55 2.75
N GLY A 44 4.17 3.47 2.56
CA GLY A 44 4.81 2.69 3.63
C GLY A 44 5.93 3.45 4.34
N GLY A 45 6.19 3.09 5.60
CA GLY A 45 7.18 3.78 6.44
C GLY A 45 6.76 5.17 6.88
N TRP A 46 5.51 5.58 6.64
CA TRP A 46 4.97 6.88 7.02
C TRP A 46 4.19 6.82 8.33
N LEU A 47 2.99 6.21 8.32
CA LEU A 47 2.12 6.07 9.50
C LEU A 47 2.24 4.71 10.20
N VAL A 48 3.10 3.83 9.65
CA VAL A 48 3.59 2.56 10.22
C VAL A 48 5.09 2.54 10.00
N GLN A 49 5.89 2.26 11.03
CA GLN A 49 7.35 2.28 10.95
C GLN A 49 7.93 0.88 10.78
N GLU A 50 8.89 0.76 9.86
CA GLU A 50 9.64 -0.46 9.60
C GLU A 50 11.13 -0.15 9.44
N SER A 51 11.97 -1.04 9.97
CA SER A 51 13.43 -0.83 10.04
C SER A 51 14.11 -0.75 8.69
N THR A 52 13.56 -1.44 7.69
CA THR A 52 14.15 -1.54 6.36
C THR A 52 13.94 -0.28 5.53
N ILE A 53 12.89 0.51 5.77
CA ILE A 53 12.48 1.60 4.86
C ILE A 53 13.39 2.82 4.95
N ASP A 54 13.83 3.18 6.16
CA ASP A 54 14.71 4.31 6.43
C ASP A 54 15.71 3.93 7.52
N SER A 55 16.85 3.37 7.10
CA SER A 55 17.90 2.91 8.01
C SER A 55 18.46 4.04 8.86
N TYR A 56 18.52 5.28 8.34
CA TYR A 56 19.01 6.42 9.13
C TYR A 56 18.06 6.77 10.28
N PHE A 57 16.75 6.81 10.00
CA PHE A 57 15.74 7.00 11.04
C PHE A 57 15.80 5.86 12.06
N TRP A 58 15.86 4.61 11.60
CA TRP A 58 15.85 3.46 12.49
C TRP A 58 17.10 3.39 13.38
N ASP A 59 18.30 3.55 12.81
CA ASP A 59 19.57 3.56 13.54
C ASP A 59 19.62 4.66 14.60
N LYS A 60 19.00 5.81 14.31
CA LYS A 60 18.99 6.96 15.21
C LYS A 60 18.03 6.81 16.38
N TYR A 61 16.86 6.20 16.17
CA TYR A 61 15.74 6.29 17.11
C TYR A 61 15.28 4.96 17.70
N SER A 62 15.58 3.82 17.09
CA SER A 62 15.04 2.51 17.52
C SER A 62 15.66 1.96 18.80
N GLY A 63 16.87 2.39 19.16
CA GLY A 63 17.64 1.73 20.21
C GLY A 63 17.98 0.26 19.92
N GLY A 64 17.92 -0.16 18.65
CA GLY A 64 18.12 -1.55 18.24
C GLY A 64 16.85 -2.42 18.30
N ALA A 65 15.68 -1.81 18.52
CA ALA A 65 14.40 -2.53 18.46
C ALA A 65 14.13 -3.12 17.07
N SER A 66 13.41 -4.25 17.03
CA SER A 66 12.99 -4.90 15.78
C SER A 66 11.70 -4.36 15.20
N ASP A 67 10.94 -3.56 15.95
CA ASP A 67 9.61 -3.08 15.60
C ASP A 67 9.31 -1.66 16.11
N GLU A 68 8.21 -1.07 15.59
CA GLU A 68 7.73 0.25 16.02
C GLU A 68 7.36 0.28 17.51
N TRP A 69 6.83 -0.83 18.02
CA TRP A 69 6.51 -1.01 19.43
C TRP A 69 7.74 -0.75 20.32
N GLY A 70 8.82 -1.48 20.09
CA GLY A 70 10.07 -1.34 20.83
C GLY A 70 10.77 -0.01 20.55
N LEU A 71 10.64 0.56 19.34
CA LEU A 71 11.11 1.92 19.06
C LEU A 71 10.41 2.95 19.95
N CYS A 72 9.09 2.85 20.09
CA CYS A 72 8.33 3.74 20.98
C CYS A 72 8.65 3.51 22.46
N GLU A 73 8.78 2.25 22.89
CA GLU A 73 9.25 1.93 24.24
C GLU A 73 10.61 2.56 24.54
N HIS A 74 11.55 2.47 23.58
CA HIS A 74 12.89 3.04 23.72
C HIS A 74 12.87 4.57 23.83
N LEU A 75 12.09 5.24 22.98
CA LEU A 75 11.96 6.70 22.99
C LEU A 75 11.17 7.22 24.20
N GLY A 76 10.31 6.40 24.79
CA GLY A 76 9.41 6.78 25.87
C GLY A 76 8.58 8.02 25.51
N ALA A 77 8.64 9.06 26.34
CA ALA A 77 7.91 10.31 26.10
C ALA A 77 8.33 11.05 24.82
N GLN A 78 9.47 10.70 24.21
CA GLN A 78 9.89 11.27 22.93
C GLN A 78 9.30 10.53 21.71
N CYS A 79 8.60 9.40 21.88
CA CYS A 79 8.04 8.70 20.71
C CYS A 79 7.10 9.61 19.92
N GLY A 80 6.15 10.25 20.61
CA GLY A 80 5.21 11.17 19.98
C GLY A 80 5.88 12.32 19.21
N PRO A 81 6.73 13.16 19.83
CA PRO A 81 7.44 14.23 19.13
C PRO A 81 8.25 13.78 17.92
N VAL A 82 8.93 12.62 18.00
CA VAL A 82 9.74 12.08 16.90
C VAL A 82 8.84 11.61 15.75
N LEU A 83 7.77 10.88 16.07
CA LEU A 83 6.84 10.37 15.06
C LEU A 83 6.01 11.49 14.43
N GLU A 84 5.53 12.48 15.19
CA GLU A 84 4.85 13.66 14.66
C GLU A 84 5.72 14.43 13.65
N HIS A 85 7.02 14.58 13.95
CA HIS A 85 7.95 15.16 12.98
C HIS A 85 8.04 14.33 11.71
N ARG A 86 8.18 13.01 11.83
CA ARG A 86 8.22 12.11 10.67
C ARG A 86 6.92 12.16 9.87
N TYR A 87 5.77 12.16 10.51
CA TYR A 87 4.46 12.24 9.84
C TYR A 87 4.34 13.54 9.02
N ALA A 88 4.85 14.66 9.54
CA ALA A 88 4.82 15.94 8.87
C ALA A 88 5.82 16.09 7.70
N THR A 89 6.90 15.31 7.66
CA THR A 89 8.00 15.53 6.72
C THR A 89 8.31 14.36 5.79
N TRP A 90 7.90 13.14 6.12
CA TRP A 90 8.23 11.95 5.33
C TRP A 90 7.44 11.90 4.02
N ILE A 91 6.12 12.11 4.09
CA ILE A 91 5.25 12.26 2.92
C ILE A 91 4.59 13.63 2.96
N THR A 92 4.68 14.35 1.87
CA THR A 92 4.21 15.72 1.68
C THR A 92 3.45 15.84 0.36
N LYS A 93 2.82 17.00 0.12
CA LYS A 93 2.13 17.29 -1.14
C LYS A 93 3.06 17.19 -2.36
N ALA A 94 4.33 17.54 -2.21
CA ALA A 94 5.31 17.43 -3.29
C ALA A 94 5.56 15.98 -3.72
N ASP A 95 5.48 15.04 -2.78
CA ASP A 95 5.59 13.61 -3.08
C ASP A 95 4.36 13.15 -3.88
N ILE A 96 3.16 13.63 -3.53
CA ILE A 96 1.93 13.37 -4.31
C ILE A 96 2.02 13.94 -5.73
N ASP A 97 2.54 15.16 -5.88
CA ASP A 97 2.77 15.78 -7.20
C ASP A 97 3.71 14.93 -8.05
N LYS A 98 4.80 14.43 -7.45
CA LYS A 98 5.77 13.55 -8.13
C LYS A 98 5.10 12.23 -8.54
N LEU A 99 4.38 11.57 -7.64
CA LEU A 99 3.65 10.33 -7.94
C LEU A 99 2.63 10.54 -9.07
N ALA A 100 1.86 11.63 -9.03
CA ALA A 100 0.91 11.98 -10.08
C ALA A 100 1.58 12.18 -11.44
N SER A 101 2.79 12.75 -11.47
CA SER A 101 3.55 12.95 -12.72
C SER A 101 3.91 11.64 -13.45
N ALA A 102 3.94 10.51 -12.73
CA ALA A 102 4.17 9.18 -13.27
C ALA A 102 2.87 8.40 -13.57
N GLY A 103 1.71 9.05 -13.46
CA GLY A 103 0.41 8.42 -13.72
C GLY A 103 -0.10 7.54 -12.58
N ILE A 104 0.38 7.73 -11.34
CA ILE A 104 -0.21 7.09 -10.16
C ILE A 104 -1.63 7.62 -9.95
N THR A 105 -2.58 6.71 -9.77
CA THR A 105 -4.00 7.01 -9.55
C THR A 105 -4.56 6.38 -8.27
N VAL A 106 -3.80 5.51 -7.61
CA VAL A 106 -4.19 4.86 -6.35
C VAL A 106 -3.11 5.07 -5.30
N LEU A 107 -3.50 5.47 -4.09
CA LEU A 107 -2.60 5.50 -2.92
C LEU A 107 -3.11 4.49 -1.90
N ARG A 108 -2.29 3.49 -1.57
CA ARG A 108 -2.54 2.60 -0.43
C ARG A 108 -1.78 3.13 0.78
N ILE A 109 -2.49 3.37 1.88
CA ILE A 109 -1.94 4.06 3.05
C ILE A 109 -2.07 3.16 4.28
N PRO A 110 -1.00 2.43 4.62
CA PRO A 110 -0.91 1.66 5.86
C PRO A 110 -0.99 2.58 7.09
N THR A 111 -1.80 2.18 8.06
CA THR A 111 -1.94 2.84 9.36
C THR A 111 -1.88 1.82 10.49
N THR A 112 -1.25 2.16 11.61
CA THR A 112 -1.40 1.34 12.81
C THR A 112 -2.81 1.50 13.39
N TYR A 113 -3.31 0.52 14.14
CA TYR A 113 -4.58 0.72 14.86
C TYR A 113 -4.54 1.91 15.84
N ALA A 114 -3.35 2.27 16.33
CA ALA A 114 -3.15 3.34 17.31
C ALA A 114 -3.46 4.73 16.76
N ALA A 115 -3.50 4.89 15.43
CA ALA A 115 -4.00 6.10 14.77
C ALA A 115 -5.51 6.33 15.01
N TRP A 116 -6.25 5.27 15.34
CA TRP A 116 -7.71 5.26 15.35
C TRP A 116 -8.29 5.12 16.76
N ILE A 117 -7.62 4.38 17.63
CA ILE A 117 -8.00 4.22 19.04
C ILE A 117 -6.76 4.30 19.93
N ASP A 118 -6.95 4.79 21.15
CA ASP A 118 -5.92 4.82 22.20
C ASP A 118 -6.21 3.70 23.21
N LEU A 119 -5.32 2.71 23.27
CA LEU A 119 -5.40 1.59 24.20
C LEU A 119 -4.29 1.74 25.25
N PRO A 120 -4.61 1.84 26.56
CA PRO A 120 -3.60 2.04 27.60
C PRO A 120 -2.48 0.98 27.67
N SER A 121 -2.72 -0.21 27.12
CA SER A 121 -1.75 -1.30 27.07
C SER A 121 -0.86 -1.28 25.83
N SER A 122 -1.18 -0.47 24.82
CA SER A 122 -0.38 -0.36 23.59
C SER A 122 0.84 0.53 23.82
N GLN A 123 1.98 0.16 23.25
CA GLN A 123 3.16 1.03 23.18
C GLN A 123 3.25 1.78 21.86
N LEU A 124 2.37 1.47 20.89
CA LEU A 124 2.26 2.26 19.67
C LEU A 124 1.73 3.65 20.03
N TYR A 125 2.27 4.67 19.35
CA TYR A 125 1.90 6.04 19.62
C TYR A 125 0.51 6.36 19.03
N SER A 126 -0.40 6.88 19.87
CA SER A 126 -1.65 7.50 19.43
C SER A 126 -1.50 9.02 19.37
N GLY A 127 -1.58 9.59 18.17
CA GLY A 127 -1.36 11.01 17.91
C GLY A 127 -2.19 11.55 16.75
N ASN A 128 -1.60 12.42 15.93
CA ASN A 128 -2.29 13.12 14.86
C ASN A 128 -2.21 12.39 13.51
N GLN A 129 -1.95 11.07 13.47
CA GLN A 129 -1.80 10.32 12.21
C GLN A 129 -2.97 10.57 11.24
N THR A 130 -4.20 10.59 11.75
CA THR A 130 -5.40 10.80 10.92
C THR A 130 -5.53 12.23 10.38
N ALA A 131 -4.92 13.22 11.02
CA ALA A 131 -4.85 14.59 10.49
C ALA A 131 -3.89 14.68 9.30
N TYR A 132 -2.71 14.05 9.39
CA TYR A 132 -1.78 13.98 8.26
C TYR A 132 -2.34 13.13 7.11
N LEU A 133 -2.99 12.00 7.43
CA LEU A 133 -3.74 11.19 6.47
C LEU A 133 -4.79 12.03 5.73
N ARG A 134 -5.60 12.81 6.47
CA ARG A 134 -6.61 13.71 5.89
C ARG A 134 -5.97 14.73 4.95
N GLU A 135 -4.90 15.40 5.38
CA GLU A 135 -4.23 16.42 4.57
C GLU A 135 -3.74 15.86 3.23
N ILE A 136 -3.05 14.72 3.26
CA ILE A 136 -2.50 14.09 2.05
C ILE A 136 -3.61 13.49 1.17
N ALA A 137 -4.58 12.79 1.76
CA ALA A 137 -5.69 12.21 1.01
C ALA A 137 -6.53 13.30 0.33
N ASP A 138 -6.91 14.36 1.05
CA ASP A 138 -7.69 15.45 0.48
C ASP A 138 -6.91 16.15 -0.66
N TYR A 139 -5.59 16.32 -0.52
CA TYR A 139 -4.78 16.89 -1.60
C TYR A 139 -4.75 15.98 -2.84
N ALA A 140 -4.49 14.68 -2.65
CA ALA A 140 -4.45 13.69 -3.71
C ALA A 140 -5.81 13.56 -4.45
N ILE A 141 -6.91 13.53 -3.69
CA ILE A 141 -8.27 13.44 -4.22
C ILE A 141 -8.64 14.73 -4.97
N ASN A 142 -8.49 15.90 -4.35
CA ASN A 142 -8.98 17.14 -4.94
C ASN A 142 -8.14 17.60 -6.15
N THR A 143 -6.84 17.32 -6.13
CA THR A 143 -5.92 17.76 -7.20
C THR A 143 -5.85 16.77 -8.35
N TYR A 144 -5.85 15.46 -8.04
CA TYR A 144 -5.56 14.41 -9.02
C TYR A 144 -6.67 13.36 -9.15
N ASN A 145 -7.74 13.45 -8.36
CA ASN A 145 -8.80 12.45 -8.30
C ASN A 145 -8.24 11.03 -8.04
N MET A 146 -7.18 10.94 -7.23
CA MET A 146 -6.63 9.66 -6.79
C MET A 146 -7.63 8.92 -5.89
N HIS A 147 -7.64 7.59 -6.00
CA HIS A 147 -8.40 6.72 -5.11
C HIS A 147 -7.52 6.29 -3.93
N ILE A 148 -8.07 6.29 -2.72
CA ILE A 148 -7.32 6.03 -1.48
C ILE A 148 -7.77 4.70 -0.86
N VAL A 149 -6.84 3.80 -0.63
CA VAL A 149 -7.06 2.61 0.21
C VAL A 149 -6.53 2.93 1.60
N ILE A 150 -7.40 2.94 2.60
CA ILE A 150 -7.00 3.06 4.01
C ILE A 150 -6.86 1.65 4.56
N ASP A 151 -5.63 1.28 4.90
CA ASP A 151 -5.27 -0.03 5.43
C ASP A 151 -5.00 0.07 6.94
N THR A 152 -5.77 -0.67 7.73
CA THR A 152 -5.44 -0.89 9.15
C THR A 152 -4.46 -2.05 9.25
N HIS A 153 -3.19 -1.70 9.02
CA HIS A 153 -2.08 -2.63 8.80
C HIS A 153 -1.83 -3.50 10.04
N SER A 154 -1.96 -2.92 11.23
CA SER A 154 -1.96 -3.62 12.51
C SER A 154 -3.33 -3.61 13.17
N LEU A 155 -3.63 -4.66 13.95
CA LEU A 155 -4.82 -4.72 14.81
C LEU A 155 -4.41 -5.03 16.26
N PRO A 156 -5.22 -4.62 17.26
CA PRO A 156 -4.91 -4.85 18.66
C PRO A 156 -4.59 -6.32 18.97
N GLY A 157 -3.44 -6.57 19.58
CA GLY A 157 -2.94 -7.89 19.93
C GLY A 157 -2.06 -8.58 18.88
N GLY A 158 -1.93 -8.04 17.67
CA GLY A 158 -1.03 -8.56 16.64
C GLY A 158 -1.60 -9.70 15.82
N VAL A 159 -1.55 -9.53 14.49
CA VAL A 159 -2.18 -10.45 13.52
C VAL A 159 -1.20 -11.40 12.83
N ASN A 160 0.10 -11.23 13.02
CA ASN A 160 1.13 -12.04 12.34
C ASN A 160 2.47 -12.14 13.10
N GLY A 161 2.56 -11.61 14.32
CA GLY A 161 3.78 -11.60 15.12
C GLY A 161 4.98 -10.90 14.50
N LEU A 162 4.74 -9.99 13.56
CA LEU A 162 5.73 -9.07 13.00
C LEU A 162 5.41 -7.64 13.43
N THR A 163 6.38 -6.73 13.23
CA THR A 163 6.19 -5.28 13.46
C THR A 163 4.92 -4.75 12.80
N ILE A 164 4.65 -5.19 11.57
CA ILE A 164 3.53 -4.74 10.75
C ILE A 164 2.17 -5.16 11.32
N GLY A 165 2.08 -6.30 12.03
CA GLY A 165 0.84 -6.78 12.61
C GLY A 165 0.50 -6.15 13.97
N GLU A 166 1.50 -5.70 14.73
CA GLU A 166 1.45 -4.84 15.93
C GLU A 166 2.86 -4.71 16.52
N ALA A 167 3.48 -5.86 16.78
CA ALA A 167 4.80 -6.01 17.38
C ALA A 167 5.34 -7.43 17.12
N THR A 168 6.66 -7.57 17.17
CA THR A 168 7.35 -8.84 17.01
C THR A 168 6.90 -9.80 18.11
N GLY A 169 6.44 -10.99 17.72
CA GLY A 169 6.01 -12.01 18.66
C GLY A 169 4.53 -11.93 19.10
N HIS A 170 3.77 -10.95 18.61
CA HIS A 170 2.36 -10.76 18.98
C HIS A 170 1.39 -11.45 18.01
N TRP A 171 0.69 -12.48 18.51
CA TRP A 171 -0.42 -13.18 17.84
C TRP A 171 -1.71 -13.19 18.68
N TYR A 172 -1.80 -12.31 19.67
CA TYR A 172 -2.87 -12.28 20.66
C TYR A 172 -4.23 -11.84 20.09
N TRP A 173 -4.27 -11.37 18.83
CA TRP A 173 -5.53 -11.04 18.15
C TRP A 173 -6.39 -12.27 17.87
N PHE A 174 -5.78 -13.42 17.55
CA PHE A 174 -6.51 -14.64 17.21
C PHE A 174 -7.27 -15.20 18.42
N TYR A 175 -8.55 -15.51 18.21
CA TYR A 175 -9.48 -16.06 19.20
C TYR A 175 -9.70 -15.21 20.46
N ASN A 176 -9.38 -13.92 20.39
CA ASN A 176 -9.54 -13.00 21.49
C ASN A 176 -10.68 -12.02 21.21
N GLU A 177 -11.82 -12.23 21.86
CA GLU A 177 -13.02 -11.38 21.67
C GLU A 177 -12.80 -9.91 22.08
N THR A 178 -11.89 -9.64 23.03
CA THR A 178 -11.56 -8.27 23.42
C THR A 178 -10.83 -7.56 22.27
N ASN A 179 -9.79 -8.20 21.72
CA ASN A 179 -9.04 -7.67 20.58
C ASN A 179 -9.90 -7.58 19.32
N PHE A 180 -10.80 -8.54 19.11
CA PHE A 180 -11.82 -8.49 18.06
C PHE A 180 -12.71 -7.24 18.19
N ASN A 181 -13.23 -6.96 19.40
CA ASN A 181 -14.06 -5.79 19.65
C ASN A 181 -13.30 -4.48 19.50
N TYR A 182 -12.03 -4.40 19.94
CA TYR A 182 -11.20 -3.23 19.68
C TYR A 182 -10.92 -3.04 18.19
N SER A 183 -10.66 -4.12 17.44
CA SER A 183 -10.53 -4.06 15.98
C SER A 183 -11.80 -3.49 15.34
N LEU A 184 -12.98 -3.92 15.78
CA LEU A 184 -14.24 -3.36 15.30
C LEU A 184 -14.44 -1.87 15.67
N GLN A 185 -13.89 -1.39 16.79
CA GLN A 185 -13.90 0.03 17.15
C GLN A 185 -12.96 0.85 16.25
N VAL A 186 -11.78 0.31 15.91
CA VAL A 186 -10.89 0.89 14.89
C VAL A 186 -11.66 1.08 13.59
N ILE A 187 -12.32 0.02 13.11
CA ILE A 187 -13.08 0.05 11.86
C ILE A 187 -14.24 1.04 11.90
N ASP A 188 -14.91 1.22 13.05
CA ASP A 188 -15.93 2.27 13.20
C ASP A 188 -15.33 3.67 12.97
N GLN A 189 -14.11 3.94 13.44
CA GLN A 189 -13.43 5.22 13.19
C GLN A 189 -13.01 5.38 11.72
N VAL A 190 -12.52 4.33 11.07
CA VAL A 190 -12.16 4.41 9.64
C VAL A 190 -13.39 4.63 8.76
N ILE A 191 -14.50 3.92 9.03
CA ILE A 191 -15.76 4.13 8.32
C ILE A 191 -16.24 5.57 8.52
N ASN A 192 -16.18 6.10 9.74
CA ASN A 192 -16.56 7.48 10.02
C ASN A 192 -15.65 8.49 9.30
N PHE A 193 -14.34 8.24 9.26
CA PHE A 193 -13.38 9.05 8.53
C PHE A 193 -13.70 9.10 7.03
N ILE A 194 -14.01 7.95 6.42
CA ILE A 194 -14.43 7.89 5.01
C ILE A 194 -15.75 8.62 4.81
N GLN A 195 -16.77 8.29 5.62
CA GLN A 195 -18.13 8.81 5.47
C GLN A 195 -18.20 10.35 5.59
N THR A 196 -17.36 10.93 6.45
CA THR A 196 -17.34 12.38 6.73
C THR A 196 -16.27 13.14 5.93
N SER A 197 -15.56 12.47 5.03
CA SER A 197 -14.46 13.06 4.22
C SER A 197 -14.89 14.16 3.25
N GLY A 198 -16.18 14.27 2.93
CA GLY A 198 -16.68 15.09 1.83
C GLY A 198 -16.51 14.44 0.44
N SER A 199 -15.73 13.36 0.33
CA SER A 199 -15.59 12.55 -0.88
C SER A 199 -15.52 11.05 -0.56
N PRO A 200 -16.54 10.47 0.13
CA PRO A 200 -16.53 9.07 0.55
C PRO A 200 -16.37 8.08 -0.62
N GLN A 201 -16.71 8.51 -1.85
CA GLN A 201 -16.53 7.74 -3.07
C GLN A 201 -15.08 7.50 -3.48
N SER A 202 -14.14 8.28 -2.92
CA SER A 202 -12.70 8.21 -3.23
C SER A 202 -11.94 7.23 -2.34
N TYR A 203 -12.64 6.43 -1.53
CA TYR A 203 -12.01 5.57 -0.54
C TYR A 203 -12.40 4.09 -0.69
N THR A 204 -11.48 3.22 -0.28
CA THR A 204 -11.71 1.80 0.01
C THR A 204 -11.14 1.49 1.38
N LEU A 205 -11.86 0.66 2.14
CA LEU A 205 -11.44 0.21 3.45
C LEU A 205 -10.74 -1.15 3.33
N GLU A 206 -9.50 -1.25 3.77
CA GLU A 206 -8.79 -2.51 3.99
C GLU A 206 -8.64 -2.73 5.52
N PRO A 207 -9.35 -3.72 6.10
CA PRO A 207 -9.52 -3.80 7.55
C PRO A 207 -8.49 -4.70 8.26
N ILE A 208 -7.58 -5.33 7.52
CA ILE A 208 -6.51 -6.20 8.05
C ILE A 208 -5.44 -6.39 6.97
N SER A 209 -4.18 -6.48 7.38
CA SER A 209 -3.05 -6.81 6.50
C SER A 209 -2.34 -8.07 6.99
N GLU A 210 -2.01 -8.96 6.05
CA GLU A 210 -1.19 -10.17 6.20
C GLU A 210 -1.45 -11.02 7.47
N PRO A 211 -2.69 -11.42 7.80
CA PRO A 211 -2.94 -12.24 8.99
C PRO A 211 -2.28 -13.61 8.86
N ALA A 212 -1.55 -14.04 9.89
CA ALA A 212 -0.83 -15.32 9.92
C ALA A 212 -0.77 -15.85 11.35
N ASP A 213 -1.18 -17.11 11.57
CA ASP A 213 -1.13 -17.79 12.88
C ASP A 213 -0.13 -18.95 12.92
N ASN A 214 0.59 -19.19 11.82
CA ASN A 214 1.49 -20.35 11.67
C ASN A 214 2.87 -19.98 11.10
N ASN A 215 3.39 -18.78 11.41
CA ASN A 215 4.65 -18.27 10.88
C ASN A 215 5.78 -18.15 11.94
N THR A 216 5.72 -18.91 13.04
CA THR A 216 6.83 -18.96 14.00
C THR A 216 8.15 -19.42 13.37
N ASN A 217 8.05 -20.27 12.33
CA ASN A 217 9.11 -20.45 11.35
C ASN A 217 8.79 -19.60 10.11
N MET A 218 9.55 -18.53 9.89
CA MET A 218 9.30 -17.56 8.83
C MET A 218 9.41 -18.11 7.41
N VAL A 219 9.95 -19.33 7.20
CA VAL A 219 10.01 -19.96 5.87
C VAL A 219 8.64 -20.13 5.22
N VAL A 220 7.56 -20.15 6.00
CA VAL A 220 6.19 -20.25 5.46
C VAL A 220 5.52 -18.91 5.21
N PHE A 221 6.10 -17.80 5.68
CA PHE A 221 5.59 -16.46 5.40
C PHE A 221 5.67 -16.20 3.88
N GLY A 222 4.69 -15.49 3.32
CA GLY A 222 4.54 -15.41 1.86
C GLY A 222 3.87 -16.63 1.20
N THR A 223 3.48 -17.66 1.96
CA THR A 223 2.86 -18.88 1.43
C THR A 223 1.51 -19.20 2.09
N PRO A 224 0.64 -20.01 1.44
CA PRO A 224 -0.62 -20.46 2.04
C PRO A 224 -0.49 -21.15 3.40
N LEU A 225 0.70 -21.61 3.80
CA LEU A 225 0.93 -22.28 5.07
C LEU A 225 1.04 -21.31 6.27
N ALA A 226 1.21 -20.00 6.03
CA ALA A 226 1.28 -18.99 7.08
C ALA A 226 -0.02 -18.85 7.89
N LEU A 227 -1.16 -19.25 7.31
CA LEU A 227 -2.47 -19.19 7.94
C LEU A 227 -3.13 -20.58 7.94
N THR A 228 -3.41 -21.10 9.12
CA THR A 228 -4.17 -22.35 9.28
C THR A 228 -5.65 -22.15 8.96
N ASP A 229 -6.40 -23.22 8.71
CA ASP A 229 -7.86 -23.13 8.54
C ASP A 229 -8.57 -22.64 9.81
N HIS A 230 -8.01 -22.94 10.98
CA HIS A 230 -8.51 -22.40 12.24
C HIS A 230 -8.34 -20.88 12.23
N GLY A 231 -7.14 -20.37 11.91
CA GLY A 231 -6.84 -18.94 11.83
C GLY A 231 -7.71 -18.24 10.79
N ALA A 232 -7.88 -18.88 9.64
CA ALA A 232 -8.73 -18.41 8.56
C ALA A 232 -10.20 -18.28 8.97
N ALA A 233 -10.73 -19.20 9.78
CA ALA A 233 -12.09 -19.08 10.31
C ALA A 233 -12.27 -17.83 11.20
N TRP A 234 -11.25 -17.45 11.97
CA TRP A 234 -11.27 -16.23 12.79
C TRP A 234 -11.18 -14.96 11.93
N VAL A 235 -10.30 -14.94 10.93
CA VAL A 235 -10.23 -13.87 9.93
C VAL A 235 -11.57 -13.71 9.20
N LEU A 236 -12.19 -14.80 8.78
CA LEU A 236 -13.48 -14.78 8.12
C LEU A 236 -14.60 -14.22 9.01
N LYS A 237 -14.62 -14.58 10.31
CA LYS A 237 -15.54 -13.99 11.30
C LYS A 237 -15.38 -12.47 11.34
N TYR A 238 -14.14 -11.99 11.39
CA TYR A 238 -13.83 -10.57 11.42
C TYR A 238 -14.28 -9.85 10.14
N ILE A 239 -13.89 -10.35 8.96
CA ILE A 239 -14.26 -9.73 7.68
C ILE A 239 -15.77 -9.69 7.47
N ARG A 240 -16.51 -10.74 7.85
CA ARG A 240 -17.98 -10.73 7.79
C ARG A 240 -18.59 -9.64 8.68
N ALA A 241 -18.04 -9.44 9.89
CA ALA A 241 -18.49 -8.36 10.78
C ALA A 241 -18.18 -6.97 10.21
N VAL A 242 -17.00 -6.78 9.61
CA VAL A 242 -16.63 -5.53 8.92
C VAL A 242 -17.58 -5.24 7.75
N ILE A 243 -17.82 -6.22 6.87
CA ILE A 243 -18.76 -6.07 5.75
C ILE A 243 -20.15 -5.67 6.26
N GLN A 244 -20.63 -6.27 7.34
CA GLN A 244 -21.92 -5.92 7.93
C GLN A 244 -21.96 -4.48 8.46
N LYS A 245 -20.88 -4.01 9.11
CA LYS A 245 -20.75 -2.63 9.59
C LYS A 245 -20.71 -1.63 8.44
N VAL A 246 -19.91 -1.90 7.42
CA VAL A 246 -19.86 -1.05 6.22
C VAL A 246 -21.24 -0.98 5.58
N ALA A 247 -21.91 -2.13 5.37
CA ALA A 247 -23.23 -2.17 4.76
C ALA A 247 -24.32 -1.45 5.58
N SER A 248 -24.20 -1.40 6.92
CA SER A 248 -25.16 -0.70 7.77
C SER A 248 -24.98 0.83 7.79
N VAL A 249 -23.79 1.32 7.44
CA VAL A 249 -23.47 2.76 7.35
C VAL A 249 -23.56 3.26 5.91
N ASN A 250 -22.81 2.62 5.01
CA ASN A 250 -22.76 2.96 3.59
C ASN A 250 -22.25 1.77 2.75
N PRO A 251 -23.15 1.00 2.11
CA PRO A 251 -22.76 -0.20 1.33
C PRO A 251 -21.97 0.09 0.06
N ASN A 252 -21.85 1.37 -0.34
CA ASN A 252 -21.09 1.76 -1.53
C ASN A 252 -19.58 1.82 -1.27
N ILE A 253 -19.14 1.89 0.00
CA ILE A 253 -17.71 1.82 0.35
C ILE A 253 -17.24 0.38 0.13
N PRO A 254 -16.27 0.12 -0.76
CA PRO A 254 -15.74 -1.22 -0.95
C PRO A 254 -14.93 -1.69 0.27
N VAL A 255 -15.01 -2.99 0.54
CA VAL A 255 -14.08 -3.66 1.46
C VAL A 255 -13.02 -4.37 0.63
N MET A 256 -11.75 -4.02 0.87
CA MET A 256 -10.60 -4.73 0.35
C MET A 256 -10.15 -5.76 1.39
N PHE A 257 -10.06 -7.03 1.00
CA PHE A 257 -9.70 -8.12 1.90
C PHE A 257 -8.34 -8.69 1.53
N GLN A 258 -7.33 -8.37 2.33
CA GLN A 258 -6.03 -9.04 2.35
C GLN A 258 -6.18 -10.43 2.99
N GLY A 259 -6.20 -11.46 2.14
CA GLY A 259 -6.53 -12.84 2.52
C GLY A 259 -5.36 -13.65 3.07
N SER A 260 -4.39 -13.02 3.73
CA SER A 260 -3.06 -13.59 3.98
C SER A 260 -2.36 -13.92 2.65
N PHE A 261 -1.65 -15.04 2.59
CA PHE A 261 -1.03 -15.57 1.37
C PHE A 261 -1.78 -16.78 0.80
N LYS A 262 -3.04 -16.99 1.24
CA LYS A 262 -3.96 -17.92 0.58
C LYS A 262 -4.35 -17.32 -0.77
N TYR A 263 -4.47 -18.16 -1.79
CA TYR A 263 -4.96 -17.68 -3.08
C TYR A 263 -6.43 -17.23 -2.94
N PRO A 264 -6.88 -16.20 -3.67
CA PRO A 264 -8.26 -15.70 -3.58
C PRO A 264 -9.33 -16.80 -3.68
N GLN A 265 -9.08 -17.83 -4.51
CA GLN A 265 -9.94 -19.00 -4.71
C GLN A 265 -10.30 -19.73 -3.40
N TYR A 266 -9.42 -19.69 -2.39
CA TYR A 266 -9.70 -20.25 -1.06
C TYR A 266 -10.89 -19.57 -0.38
N TRP A 267 -10.98 -18.23 -0.52
CA TRP A 267 -11.97 -17.38 0.16
C TRP A 267 -13.24 -17.14 -0.68
N GLU A 268 -13.19 -17.38 -1.98
CA GLU A 268 -14.30 -17.08 -2.89
C GLU A 268 -15.62 -17.71 -2.45
N GLY A 269 -15.59 -18.94 -1.94
CA GLY A 269 -16.78 -19.68 -1.48
C GLY A 269 -17.49 -19.04 -0.29
N ASP A 270 -16.82 -18.19 0.47
CA ASP A 270 -17.30 -17.68 1.76
C ASP A 270 -18.18 -16.43 1.67
N PHE A 271 -18.26 -15.82 0.47
CA PHE A 271 -18.99 -14.59 0.23
C PHE A 271 -19.94 -14.73 -0.98
N PRO A 272 -21.15 -14.16 -0.94
CA PRO A 272 -21.99 -14.05 -2.13
C PRO A 272 -21.35 -13.08 -3.14
N ALA A 273 -21.49 -13.32 -4.44
CA ALA A 273 -20.89 -12.47 -5.48
C ALA A 273 -21.41 -11.01 -5.48
N SER A 274 -22.54 -10.75 -4.80
CA SER A 274 -23.10 -9.42 -4.59
C SER A 274 -22.39 -8.59 -3.53
N THR A 275 -21.48 -9.17 -2.74
CA THR A 275 -20.67 -8.41 -1.77
C THR A 275 -19.77 -7.42 -2.51
N ASN A 276 -19.76 -6.17 -2.07
CA ASN A 276 -18.84 -5.13 -2.55
C ASN A 276 -17.43 -5.39 -1.97
N LEU A 277 -16.76 -6.39 -2.54
CA LEU A 277 -15.50 -6.97 -2.08
C LEU A 277 -14.47 -6.95 -3.22
N VAL A 278 -13.24 -6.58 -2.90
CA VAL A 278 -12.05 -6.77 -3.73
C VAL A 278 -11.01 -7.52 -2.89
N PHE A 279 -10.28 -8.46 -3.50
CA PHE A 279 -9.16 -9.09 -2.81
C PHE A 279 -7.89 -8.27 -3.00
N ASP A 280 -7.13 -8.14 -1.92
CA ASP A 280 -5.73 -7.71 -1.98
C ASP A 280 -4.82 -8.96 -1.95
N THR A 281 -3.87 -9.00 -2.88
CA THR A 281 -2.82 -10.01 -2.96
C THR A 281 -1.45 -9.35 -2.95
N HIS A 282 -0.55 -9.85 -2.09
CA HIS A 282 0.83 -9.36 -2.00
C HIS A 282 1.79 -10.34 -2.69
N HIS A 283 2.68 -9.83 -3.53
CA HIS A 283 3.59 -10.64 -4.35
C HIS A 283 5.03 -10.13 -4.29
N TYR A 284 5.89 -10.93 -3.68
CA TYR A 284 7.29 -10.60 -3.46
C TYR A 284 8.21 -11.74 -3.91
N TYR A 285 9.45 -11.37 -4.26
CA TYR A 285 10.39 -12.28 -4.91
C TYR A 285 11.76 -12.28 -4.25
N TYR A 286 11.92 -11.64 -3.09
CA TYR A 286 13.24 -11.35 -2.50
C TYR A 286 13.84 -12.48 -1.65
N GLU A 287 13.08 -13.53 -1.35
CA GLU A 287 13.53 -14.68 -0.56
C GLU A 287 12.77 -15.97 -0.92
N HIS A 288 13.30 -17.11 -0.45
CA HIS A 288 12.67 -18.44 -0.53
C HIS A 288 12.30 -18.93 -1.94
N MET A 289 12.90 -18.38 -2.99
CA MET A 289 12.71 -18.82 -4.38
C MET A 289 13.92 -18.50 -5.27
N GLU A 290 14.07 -19.22 -6.37
CA GLU A 290 15.17 -19.05 -7.35
C GLU A 290 14.94 -17.90 -8.36
N SER A 291 14.42 -16.78 -7.85
CA SER A 291 14.17 -15.58 -8.65
C SER A 291 15.47 -14.80 -8.87
N SER A 292 15.54 -14.13 -10.00
CA SER A 292 16.60 -13.20 -10.38
C SER A 292 16.05 -12.06 -11.21
N SER A 293 16.78 -10.95 -11.29
CA SER A 293 16.37 -9.83 -12.15
C SER A 293 16.15 -10.26 -13.61
N ALA A 294 16.82 -11.31 -14.10
CA ALA A 294 16.65 -11.83 -15.45
C ALA A 294 15.28 -12.50 -15.65
N ASN A 295 14.94 -13.47 -14.78
CA ASN A 295 13.72 -14.29 -14.88
C ASN A 295 12.51 -13.72 -14.10
N LEU A 296 12.64 -12.58 -13.43
CA LEU A 296 11.57 -12.00 -12.61
C LEU A 296 10.20 -11.87 -13.31
N PRO A 297 10.10 -11.45 -14.59
CA PRO A 297 8.80 -11.40 -15.27
C PRO A 297 8.10 -12.75 -15.39
N GLU A 298 8.84 -13.87 -15.39
CA GLU A 298 8.26 -15.22 -15.42
C GLU A 298 7.56 -15.54 -14.09
N TYR A 299 8.17 -15.15 -12.97
CA TYR A 299 7.57 -15.28 -11.63
C TYR A 299 6.34 -14.39 -11.48
N ILE A 300 6.43 -13.12 -11.91
CA ILE A 300 5.30 -12.19 -11.90
C ILE A 300 4.13 -12.74 -12.74
N LEU A 301 4.42 -13.26 -13.94
CA LEU A 301 3.39 -13.85 -14.79
C LEU A 301 2.77 -15.13 -14.18
N ALA A 302 3.57 -15.96 -13.51
CA ALA A 302 3.07 -17.15 -12.84
C ALA A 302 2.11 -16.78 -11.70
N ASP A 303 2.48 -15.81 -10.87
CA ASP A 303 1.61 -15.32 -9.80
C ASP A 303 0.32 -14.73 -10.35
N ALA A 304 0.40 -13.87 -11.37
CA ALA A 304 -0.76 -13.25 -11.99
C ALA A 304 -1.76 -14.27 -12.54
N ARG A 305 -1.27 -15.39 -13.09
CA ARG A 305 -2.12 -16.45 -13.66
C ARG A 305 -2.77 -17.33 -12.60
N GLU A 306 -2.02 -17.70 -11.57
CA GLU A 306 -2.47 -18.70 -10.60
C GLU A 306 -3.14 -18.09 -9.36
N LYS A 307 -2.81 -16.84 -9.02
CA LYS A 307 -3.15 -16.20 -7.74
C LYS A 307 -4.14 -15.04 -7.86
N SER A 308 -4.83 -14.89 -9.00
CA SER A 308 -5.81 -13.81 -9.24
C SER A 308 -7.29 -14.24 -9.14
N GLY A 309 -7.59 -15.36 -8.49
CA GLY A 309 -8.96 -15.86 -8.34
C GLY A 309 -9.54 -16.47 -9.61
N THR A 310 -10.83 -16.83 -9.56
CA THR A 310 -11.60 -17.37 -10.71
C THR A 310 -12.39 -16.30 -11.46
N GLY A 311 -12.33 -15.05 -11.00
CA GLY A 311 -13.12 -13.92 -11.51
C GLY A 311 -14.43 -13.67 -10.75
N LYS A 312 -14.71 -14.42 -9.67
CA LYS A 312 -15.89 -14.16 -8.82
C LYS A 312 -15.83 -12.77 -8.18
N PHE A 313 -14.65 -12.36 -7.71
CA PHE A 313 -14.36 -11.04 -7.17
C PHE A 313 -13.18 -10.41 -7.92
N PRO A 314 -13.10 -9.08 -8.01
CA PRO A 314 -11.91 -8.40 -8.50
C PRO A 314 -10.72 -8.63 -7.55
N VAL A 315 -9.52 -8.56 -8.12
CA VAL A 315 -8.25 -8.63 -7.39
C VAL A 315 -7.45 -7.37 -7.70
N PHE A 316 -6.80 -6.80 -6.69
CA PHE A 316 -5.81 -5.74 -6.83
C PHE A 316 -4.53 -6.22 -6.15
N VAL A 317 -3.38 -6.06 -6.82
CA VAL A 317 -2.08 -6.43 -6.22
C VAL A 317 -1.60 -5.28 -5.34
N GLY A 318 -2.06 -5.21 -4.09
CA GLY A 318 -1.82 -4.07 -3.19
C GLY A 318 -0.38 -3.91 -2.73
N GLU A 319 0.42 -4.97 -2.83
CA GLU A 319 1.86 -4.90 -2.58
C GLU A 319 2.68 -5.79 -3.51
N TRP A 320 3.77 -5.22 -4.04
CA TRP A 320 4.82 -5.94 -4.73
C TRP A 320 6.09 -5.08 -4.89
N ALA A 321 7.23 -5.72 -5.10
CA ALA A 321 8.49 -5.06 -5.42
C ALA A 321 9.40 -5.93 -6.30
N ILE A 322 10.36 -5.31 -6.99
CA ILE A 322 11.21 -5.99 -7.99
C ILE A 322 12.50 -6.62 -7.44
N GLN A 323 12.77 -6.53 -6.13
CA GLN A 323 13.91 -7.26 -5.55
C GLN A 323 13.70 -8.76 -5.74
N SER A 324 14.71 -9.43 -6.28
CA SER A 324 14.79 -10.88 -6.42
C SER A 324 15.69 -11.50 -5.34
N THR A 325 15.61 -12.81 -5.12
CA THR A 325 16.47 -13.52 -4.17
C THR A 325 17.92 -13.49 -4.61
N TYR A 326 18.18 -13.67 -5.91
CA TYR A 326 19.54 -13.79 -6.45
C TYR A 326 19.80 -12.83 -7.61
N ASN A 327 21.07 -12.51 -7.84
CA ASN A 327 21.56 -11.86 -9.06
C ASN A 327 20.75 -10.61 -9.44
N ASN A 328 20.50 -9.72 -8.47
CA ASN A 328 19.85 -8.44 -8.74
C ASN A 328 20.73 -7.57 -9.65
N THR A 329 20.13 -6.90 -10.63
CA THR A 329 20.85 -6.05 -11.57
C THR A 329 20.17 -4.70 -11.78
N LEU A 330 20.93 -3.62 -11.66
CA LEU A 330 20.41 -2.25 -11.76
C LEU A 330 19.86 -1.95 -13.16
N ALA A 331 20.47 -2.53 -14.20
CA ALA A 331 20.10 -2.29 -15.60
C ALA A 331 18.73 -2.88 -15.99
N LEU A 332 18.21 -3.86 -15.24
CA LEU A 332 16.96 -4.53 -15.56
C LEU A 332 15.76 -3.98 -14.78
N ARG A 333 15.98 -3.02 -13.87
CA ARG A 333 14.93 -2.41 -13.04
C ARG A 333 13.78 -1.85 -13.86
N LYS A 334 14.05 -0.96 -14.84
CA LYS A 334 13.02 -0.38 -15.72
C LYS A 334 12.17 -1.44 -16.41
N ARG A 335 12.82 -2.47 -16.97
CA ARG A 335 12.12 -3.58 -17.63
C ARG A 335 11.24 -4.35 -16.66
N ASN A 336 11.72 -4.63 -15.45
CA ASN A 336 10.98 -5.41 -14.46
C ASN A 336 9.79 -4.64 -13.87
N VAL A 337 9.96 -3.35 -13.57
CA VAL A 337 8.86 -2.50 -13.10
C VAL A 337 7.78 -2.40 -14.17
N LEU A 338 8.13 -2.09 -15.42
CA LEU A 338 7.14 -1.98 -16.49
C LEU A 338 6.47 -3.31 -16.83
N ALA A 339 7.20 -4.43 -16.79
CA ALA A 339 6.63 -5.75 -16.99
C ALA A 339 5.62 -6.11 -15.90
N GLY A 340 5.94 -5.84 -14.63
CA GLY A 340 4.99 -6.10 -13.53
C GLY A 340 3.73 -5.25 -13.66
N LEU A 341 3.86 -3.94 -13.91
CA LEU A 341 2.71 -3.05 -14.12
C LEU A 341 1.78 -3.55 -15.24
N ASP A 342 2.34 -3.93 -16.40
CA ASP A 342 1.55 -4.48 -17.52
C ASP A 342 0.88 -5.81 -17.16
N ILE A 343 1.61 -6.73 -16.53
CA ILE A 343 1.08 -8.04 -16.13
C ILE A 343 -0.07 -7.88 -15.11
N TRP A 344 0.12 -7.09 -14.05
CA TRP A 344 -0.94 -6.89 -13.06
C TRP A 344 -2.17 -6.23 -13.66
N GLN A 345 -2.00 -5.24 -14.55
CA GLN A 345 -3.12 -4.65 -15.27
C GLN A 345 -3.84 -5.63 -16.20
N ASN A 346 -3.14 -6.61 -16.77
CA ASN A 346 -3.75 -7.56 -17.71
C ASN A 346 -4.50 -8.70 -16.99
N TYR A 347 -4.09 -9.08 -15.79
CA TYR A 347 -4.64 -10.22 -15.05
C TYR A 347 -5.51 -9.83 -13.84
N SER A 348 -5.43 -8.57 -13.39
CA SER A 348 -6.15 -8.05 -12.23
C SER A 348 -6.60 -6.60 -12.47
N GLN A 349 -6.98 -5.87 -11.42
CA GLN A 349 -7.37 -4.45 -11.52
C GLN A 349 -6.18 -3.47 -11.47
N GLY A 350 -4.96 -4.01 -11.41
CA GLY A 350 -3.73 -3.24 -11.32
C GLY A 350 -3.00 -3.54 -10.02
N SER A 351 -2.14 -2.62 -9.59
CA SER A 351 -1.26 -2.87 -8.46
C SER A 351 -0.83 -1.61 -7.74
N ALA A 352 -0.42 -1.72 -6.47
CA ALA A 352 0.29 -0.69 -5.74
C ALA A 352 1.71 -1.17 -5.36
N TYR A 353 2.72 -0.43 -5.82
CA TYR A 353 4.12 -0.79 -5.56
C TYR A 353 4.49 -0.54 -4.09
N TRP A 354 5.29 -1.41 -3.48
CA TRP A 354 5.91 -1.15 -2.18
C TRP A 354 7.34 -0.63 -2.39
N THR A 355 7.66 0.65 -2.16
CA THR A 355 6.83 1.75 -1.62
C THR A 355 7.21 3.08 -2.30
N ALA A 356 6.49 4.18 -2.02
CA ALA A 356 6.73 5.48 -2.64
C ALA A 356 8.16 5.98 -2.39
N LYS A 357 8.56 6.02 -1.12
CA LYS A 357 9.84 6.54 -0.67
C LYS A 357 10.55 5.52 0.20
N PHE A 358 11.79 5.19 -0.16
CA PHE A 358 12.61 4.21 0.53
C PHE A 358 14.08 4.64 0.48
N THR A 359 14.74 4.65 1.63
CA THR A 359 16.15 5.06 1.76
C THR A 359 17.04 4.02 2.45
N GLY A 360 16.46 2.87 2.83
CA GLY A 360 17.20 1.78 3.44
C GLY A 360 18.35 1.25 2.60
N ASN A 361 19.46 0.97 3.26
CA ASN A 361 20.75 0.64 2.62
C ASN A 361 21.17 -0.82 2.82
N THR A 362 20.25 -1.70 3.24
CA THR A 362 20.52 -3.14 3.31
C THR A 362 20.94 -3.65 1.93
N SER A 363 22.07 -4.37 1.87
CA SER A 363 22.56 -4.98 0.64
C SER A 363 21.57 -6.01 0.09
N VAL A 364 21.51 -6.11 -1.24
CA VAL A 364 20.82 -7.21 -1.94
C VAL A 364 21.84 -8.18 -2.55
N ASP A 365 21.44 -9.41 -2.84
CA ASP A 365 22.29 -10.32 -3.62
C ASP A 365 22.44 -9.79 -5.06
N GLY A 366 23.66 -9.55 -5.52
CA GLY A 366 23.94 -8.92 -6.82
C GLY A 366 24.37 -7.46 -6.69
N GLN A 367 23.70 -6.56 -7.41
CA GLN A 367 24.09 -5.16 -7.54
C GLN A 367 23.21 -4.22 -6.70
N GLY A 368 23.81 -3.36 -5.88
CA GLY A 368 23.11 -2.27 -5.19
C GLY A 368 22.58 -2.63 -3.79
N GLU A 369 21.64 -1.81 -3.33
CA GLU A 369 21.00 -1.89 -2.01
C GLU A 369 19.47 -1.82 -2.17
N GLN A 370 18.71 -2.08 -1.10
CA GLN A 370 17.24 -2.07 -1.16
C GLN A 370 16.64 -0.76 -1.70
N LYS A 371 17.18 0.43 -1.35
CA LYS A 371 16.71 1.70 -1.93
C LYS A 371 16.73 1.75 -3.46
N ASP A 372 17.57 0.96 -4.12
CA ASP A 372 17.63 0.89 -5.59
C ASP A 372 16.46 0.11 -6.20
N TYR A 373 15.79 -0.76 -5.42
CA TYR A 373 14.74 -1.67 -5.87
C TYR A 373 13.37 -1.41 -5.22
N TRP A 374 13.31 -0.64 -4.13
CA TRP A 374 12.08 -0.44 -3.34
C TRP A 374 11.56 1.00 -3.32
N CYS A 375 12.31 1.98 -3.87
CA CYS A 375 11.90 3.38 -3.92
C CYS A 375 11.25 3.73 -5.26
N TYR A 376 9.92 3.85 -5.30
CA TYR A 376 9.20 4.17 -6.52
C TYR A 376 9.53 5.57 -7.04
N GLU A 377 9.71 6.57 -6.16
CA GLU A 377 10.12 7.92 -6.57
C GLU A 377 11.44 7.94 -7.36
N THR A 378 12.39 7.06 -7.02
CA THR A 378 13.65 6.94 -7.78
C THR A 378 13.37 6.50 -9.23
N PHE A 379 12.40 5.61 -9.45
CA PHE A 379 12.02 5.19 -10.81
C PHE A 379 11.40 6.33 -11.61
N ILE A 380 10.67 7.24 -10.94
CA ILE A 380 10.12 8.45 -11.56
C ILE A 380 11.26 9.39 -11.95
N ASP A 381 12.18 9.67 -11.01
CA ASP A 381 13.32 10.56 -11.23
C ASP A 381 14.27 10.04 -12.33
N GLU A 382 14.36 8.70 -12.50
CA GLU A 382 15.10 8.03 -13.58
C GLU A 382 14.33 7.94 -14.93
N GLY A 383 13.10 8.46 -15.01
CA GLY A 383 12.32 8.49 -16.26
C GLY A 383 11.81 7.13 -16.72
N TYR A 384 11.33 6.29 -15.81
CA TYR A 384 10.81 4.96 -16.19
C TYR A 384 9.48 5.04 -16.93
N PHE A 385 8.68 6.07 -16.64
CA PHE A 385 7.28 6.20 -17.06
C PHE A 385 7.01 7.31 -18.10
N SER A 386 8.08 7.95 -18.59
CA SER A 386 8.06 9.00 -19.62
C SER A 386 8.19 8.46 -21.04
#